data_AF-A0A367GE15-F1
#
_entry.id   AF-A0A367GE15-F1
#
_cell.length_a   1.000
_cell.length_b   1.000
_cell.length_c   1.000
_cell.angle_alpha   90.00
_cell.angle_beta   90.00
_cell.angle_gamma   90.00
#
_symmetry.space_group_name_H-M   'P 1'
#
loop_
_entity.id
_entity.type
_entity.pdbx_description
1 polymer ?
#
loop_
_entity_poly.entity_id
_entity_poly.type
_entity_poly.pdbx_seq_one_letter_code
_entity_poly.pdbx_strand_id
1 'polypeptide(L)'
;MNREEKERLERRRRMLARERGEAPPTPPPASKQQPERERPAPERSAPSTLPPKEQGAAAAPAATLRPISPILRRRQRRRRIAVVLVVLIIAAVMAVGSGLLGTSIAMLGDMTDSISLYLNRAGAGWPANTGIRTPTQVEPLAGGFVEMDNEDVAVYSAYGAKIRTIQPGYARPALAVGNTRFVLYNRAGKELTVQSRTRQLYAKSFNNAIMLCEMAQNGTLAVVTESDRYAAEVMVYDASFSGDPFTWKLTSTDGTPIALSFATDNHRFAAATVAARDGQLRTTVRMMNTNSDTAGPFYVADTGSVILKLKWISSSRVLAVFDTYAAIINVSDGTESARYDYGGATLQSVSIGGRSTALLLAVRGGDTLVTLDDSLNQLASVAAGQAKSVSSTATAVYLLTASGVESYGYDGTHNWSRDYGAAPQAVINARETLVFISGTVEVLNAPHE
;
A
#
# COMPACT_ATOMS: atom_id res chain seq x y z
N MET A 1 -36.70 -10.56 -55.43
CA MET A 1 -36.34 -10.09 -54.08
C MET A 1 -34.83 -10.15 -53.90
N ASN A 2 -34.18 -9.00 -53.79
CA ASN A 2 -32.73 -8.81 -53.73
C ASN A 2 -32.17 -9.13 -52.33
N ARG A 3 -30.83 -9.29 -52.21
CA ARG A 3 -30.14 -9.59 -50.94
C ARG A 3 -30.39 -8.52 -49.87
N GLU A 4 -30.40 -7.25 -50.28
CA GLU A 4 -30.71 -6.12 -49.39
C GLU A 4 -32.15 -6.13 -48.88
N GLU A 5 -33.11 -6.64 -49.66
CA GLU A 5 -34.52 -6.73 -49.25
C GLU A 5 -34.70 -7.82 -48.18
N LYS A 6 -33.99 -8.95 -48.31
CA LYS A 6 -33.92 -9.96 -47.23
C LYS A 6 -33.33 -9.37 -45.95
N GLU A 7 -32.23 -8.63 -46.02
CA GLU A 7 -31.67 -7.96 -44.83
C GLU A 7 -32.61 -6.91 -44.23
N ARG A 8 -33.31 -6.11 -45.05
CA ARG A 8 -34.30 -5.14 -44.55
C ARG A 8 -35.48 -5.84 -43.85
N LEU A 9 -35.97 -6.96 -44.40
CA LEU A 9 -37.01 -7.77 -43.78
C LEU A 9 -36.55 -8.40 -42.46
N GLU A 10 -35.34 -8.96 -42.41
CA GLU A 10 -34.78 -9.48 -41.15
C GLU A 10 -34.57 -8.39 -40.10
N ARG A 11 -34.02 -7.23 -40.47
CA ARG A 11 -33.86 -6.10 -39.54
C ARG A 11 -35.21 -5.62 -38.99
N ARG A 12 -36.25 -5.54 -39.85
CA ARG A 12 -37.62 -5.19 -39.42
C ARG A 12 -38.22 -6.24 -38.48
N ARG A 13 -38.03 -7.54 -38.76
CA ARG A 13 -38.47 -8.65 -37.90
C ARG A 13 -37.75 -8.65 -36.54
N ARG A 14 -36.44 -8.33 -36.51
CA ARG A 14 -35.65 -8.21 -35.27
C ARG A 14 -35.99 -6.97 -34.43
N MET A 15 -36.45 -5.87 -35.05
CA MET A 15 -37.00 -4.72 -34.31
C MET A 15 -38.36 -5.06 -33.68
N LEU A 16 -39.30 -5.64 -34.44
CA LEU A 16 -40.62 -6.02 -33.94
C LEU A 16 -40.57 -7.06 -32.80
N ALA A 17 -39.57 -7.95 -32.78
CA ALA A 17 -39.32 -8.86 -31.66
C ALA A 17 -38.84 -8.12 -30.39
N ARG A 18 -37.98 -7.09 -30.55
CA ARG A 18 -37.53 -6.25 -29.43
C ARG A 18 -38.65 -5.39 -28.85
N GLU A 19 -39.52 -4.82 -29.69
CA GLU A 19 -40.70 -4.07 -29.25
C GLU A 19 -41.72 -4.93 -28.48
N ARG A 20 -41.67 -6.26 -28.62
CA ARG A 20 -42.48 -7.23 -27.87
C ARG A 20 -41.79 -7.83 -26.64
N GLY A 21 -40.53 -7.47 -26.36
CA GLY A 21 -39.79 -7.95 -25.20
C GLY A 21 -39.32 -9.41 -25.26
N GLU A 22 -39.34 -10.06 -26.43
CA GLU A 22 -38.92 -11.45 -26.58
C GLU A 22 -37.38 -11.60 -26.54
N ALA A 23 -36.90 -12.59 -25.77
CA ALA A 23 -35.46 -12.84 -25.61
C ALA A 23 -34.84 -13.52 -26.86
N PRO A 24 -33.56 -13.24 -27.19
CA PRO A 24 -32.90 -13.83 -28.36
C PRO A 24 -32.57 -15.33 -28.14
N PRO A 25 -32.62 -16.17 -29.20
CA PRO A 25 -32.38 -17.61 -29.08
C PRO A 25 -30.90 -17.95 -28.85
N THR A 26 -30.66 -19.00 -28.07
CA THR A 26 -29.33 -19.56 -27.76
C THR A 26 -28.76 -20.41 -28.91
N PRO A 27 -27.43 -20.44 -29.09
CA PRO A 27 -26.77 -21.32 -30.06
C PRO A 27 -26.66 -22.77 -29.55
N PRO A 28 -26.61 -23.79 -30.44
CA PRO A 28 -26.55 -25.20 -30.08
C PRO A 28 -25.14 -25.65 -29.62
N PRO A 29 -25.05 -26.74 -28.83
CA PRO A 29 -23.78 -27.24 -28.27
C PRO A 29 -22.95 -28.07 -29.26
N ALA A 30 -21.63 -28.10 -29.07
CA ALA A 30 -20.71 -28.96 -29.80
C ALA A 30 -20.56 -30.35 -29.14
N SER A 31 -20.66 -31.41 -29.93
CA SER A 31 -20.49 -32.80 -29.49
C SER A 31 -19.02 -33.25 -29.49
N LYS A 32 -18.66 -34.15 -28.57
CA LYS A 32 -17.35 -34.81 -28.50
C LYS A 32 -17.38 -36.17 -29.20
N GLN A 33 -16.29 -36.58 -29.83
CA GLN A 33 -15.87 -37.99 -29.93
C GLN A 33 -14.35 -38.12 -30.12
N GLN A 34 -13.78 -39.18 -29.54
CA GLN A 34 -12.37 -39.64 -29.44
C GLN A 34 -12.42 -41.20 -29.54
N PRO A 35 -11.32 -42.02 -29.47
CA PRO A 35 -9.90 -41.78 -29.10
C PRO A 35 -8.93 -42.38 -30.18
N GLU A 36 -7.65 -42.83 -30.01
CA GLU A 36 -6.69 -42.81 -28.88
C GLU A 36 -5.18 -42.79 -29.31
N ARG A 37 -4.72 -43.77 -30.11
CA ARG A 37 -3.29 -44.20 -30.27
C ARG A 37 -2.82 -44.13 -31.74
N GLU A 38 -1.53 -44.09 -32.09
CA GLU A 38 -0.36 -44.76 -31.49
C GLU A 38 0.99 -44.02 -31.79
N ARG A 39 2.14 -44.57 -31.36
CA ARG A 39 3.52 -44.13 -31.73
C ARG A 39 4.37 -45.35 -32.13
N PRO A 40 5.36 -45.19 -33.03
CA PRO A 40 6.74 -45.41 -32.57
C PRO A 40 7.76 -44.34 -33.06
N ALA A 41 9.06 -44.67 -32.93
CA ALA A 41 10.23 -43.79 -32.87
C ALA A 41 10.78 -43.29 -34.24
N PRO A 42 11.76 -42.34 -34.27
CA PRO A 42 12.30 -41.73 -35.48
C PRO A 42 13.64 -42.34 -35.95
N GLU A 43 14.02 -42.09 -37.20
CA GLU A 43 15.34 -42.47 -37.74
C GLU A 43 15.97 -41.36 -38.62
N ARG A 44 17.30 -41.38 -38.78
CA ARG A 44 18.10 -40.41 -39.53
C ARG A 44 18.52 -40.95 -40.89
N SER A 45 18.41 -40.16 -41.96
CA SER A 45 19.45 -40.11 -43.01
C SER A 45 19.34 -38.90 -43.94
N ALA A 46 20.50 -38.48 -44.41
CA ALA A 46 20.81 -37.60 -45.55
C ALA A 46 22.10 -38.19 -46.19
N PRO A 47 22.71 -37.67 -47.30
CA PRO A 47 22.40 -36.46 -48.07
C PRO A 47 22.50 -36.65 -49.61
N SER A 48 22.71 -35.55 -50.37
CA SER A 48 23.15 -35.47 -51.79
C SER A 48 22.06 -35.67 -52.87
N THR A 49 22.13 -35.16 -54.11
CA THR A 49 23.16 -34.38 -54.90
C THR A 49 22.53 -33.20 -55.70
N LEU A 50 23.37 -32.37 -56.35
CA LEU A 50 23.02 -31.22 -57.23
C LEU A 50 22.96 -31.61 -58.75
N PRO A 51 22.70 -30.70 -59.73
CA PRO A 51 21.38 -30.36 -60.28
C PRO A 51 21.20 -30.87 -61.76
N PRO A 52 21.46 -30.19 -62.92
CA PRO A 52 21.49 -28.76 -63.35
C PRO A 52 20.56 -28.42 -64.58
N LYS A 53 20.71 -27.20 -65.15
CA LYS A 53 20.32 -26.73 -66.53
C LYS A 53 18.84 -26.36 -66.83
N GLU A 54 18.50 -25.12 -67.26
CA GLU A 54 18.72 -24.39 -68.56
C GLU A 54 17.70 -24.79 -69.67
N GLN A 55 17.14 -23.94 -70.56
CA GLN A 55 17.40 -22.54 -70.96
C GLN A 55 16.21 -21.94 -71.78
N GLY A 56 16.08 -20.60 -71.88
CA GLY A 56 15.34 -19.88 -72.95
C GLY A 56 13.79 -19.84 -72.88
N ALA A 57 13.06 -18.96 -73.60
CA ALA A 57 13.47 -17.78 -74.40
C ALA A 57 12.32 -16.72 -74.46
N ALA A 58 12.61 -15.50 -74.92
CA ALA A 58 11.81 -14.28 -74.66
C ALA A 58 10.82 -13.84 -75.77
N ALA A 59 9.82 -13.01 -75.38
CA ALA A 59 9.09 -12.08 -76.26
C ALA A 59 8.48 -10.89 -75.45
N ALA A 60 8.41 -9.70 -76.06
CA ALA A 60 7.84 -8.43 -75.52
C ALA A 60 7.63 -7.43 -76.69
N PRO A 61 7.16 -6.16 -76.53
CA PRO A 61 6.59 -5.45 -75.35
C PRO A 61 5.27 -4.67 -75.64
N ALA A 62 4.68 -3.99 -74.65
CA ALA A 62 3.79 -2.83 -74.86
C ALA A 62 3.57 -1.95 -73.60
N ALA A 63 3.25 -0.67 -73.82
CA ALA A 63 2.58 0.30 -72.90
C ALA A 63 3.27 0.69 -71.56
N THR A 64 4.00 1.81 -71.58
CA THR A 64 4.53 2.49 -70.38
C THR A 64 3.48 3.39 -69.71
N LEU A 65 3.26 3.25 -68.40
CA LEU A 65 2.59 4.27 -67.56
C LEU A 65 3.44 4.63 -66.33
N ARG A 66 3.62 5.93 -66.07
CA ARG A 66 4.45 6.45 -64.97
C ARG A 66 3.71 6.41 -63.63
N PRO A 67 4.26 5.79 -62.56
CA PRO A 67 3.63 5.81 -61.24
C PRO A 67 3.80 7.18 -60.55
N ILE A 68 2.69 7.74 -60.03
CA ILE A 68 2.71 8.99 -59.26
C ILE A 68 3.23 8.75 -57.84
N SER A 69 3.99 9.73 -57.31
CA SER A 69 4.94 9.55 -56.20
C SER A 69 4.36 9.03 -54.86
N PRO A 70 5.16 8.28 -54.06
CA PRO A 70 4.77 7.81 -52.73
C PRO A 70 4.76 8.89 -51.63
N ILE A 71 5.17 10.13 -51.95
CA ILE A 71 5.52 11.18 -50.97
C ILE A 71 4.29 11.64 -50.17
N LEU A 72 3.12 11.73 -50.80
CA LEU A 72 1.88 12.20 -50.16
C LEU A 72 1.41 11.29 -49.02
N ARG A 73 1.58 9.97 -49.14
CA ARG A 73 1.14 8.99 -48.12
C ARG A 73 1.89 9.16 -46.79
N ARG A 74 3.18 9.52 -46.81
CA ARG A 74 3.95 9.82 -45.58
C ARG A 74 3.42 11.05 -44.85
N ARG A 75 3.06 12.12 -45.57
CA ARG A 75 2.54 13.37 -44.98
C ARG A 75 1.15 13.17 -44.36
N GLN A 76 0.27 12.38 -45.00
CA GLN A 76 -1.01 11.99 -44.43
C GLN A 76 -0.87 11.08 -43.20
N ARG A 77 0.04 10.08 -43.21
CA ARG A 77 0.24 9.19 -42.04
C ARG A 77 0.76 9.96 -40.82
N ARG A 78 1.70 10.91 -41.01
CA ARG A 78 2.15 11.83 -39.95
C ARG A 78 1.01 12.71 -39.42
N ARG A 79 0.17 13.29 -40.28
CA ARG A 79 -1.01 14.07 -39.85
C ARG A 79 -2.00 13.21 -39.06
N ARG A 80 -2.28 11.97 -39.47
CA ARG A 80 -3.17 11.05 -38.72
C ARG A 80 -2.60 10.71 -37.34
N ILE A 81 -1.30 10.43 -37.22
CA ILE A 81 -0.64 10.18 -35.93
C ILE A 81 -0.71 11.42 -35.04
N ALA A 82 -0.43 12.62 -35.58
CA ALA A 82 -0.54 13.87 -34.83
C ALA A 82 -1.96 14.17 -34.35
N VAL A 83 -2.99 13.92 -35.18
CA VAL A 83 -4.40 14.08 -34.79
C VAL A 83 -4.80 13.08 -33.71
N VAL A 84 -4.35 11.81 -33.79
CA VAL A 84 -4.60 10.82 -32.72
C VAL A 84 -3.92 11.23 -31.42
N LEU A 85 -2.69 11.77 -31.47
CA LEU A 85 -2.00 12.32 -30.30
C LEU A 85 -2.75 13.51 -29.68
N VAL A 86 -3.21 14.46 -30.50
CA VAL A 86 -3.99 15.62 -30.05
C VAL A 86 -5.34 15.17 -29.45
N VAL A 87 -6.03 14.20 -30.06
CA VAL A 87 -7.27 13.64 -29.50
C VAL A 87 -7.03 12.92 -28.17
N LEU A 88 -5.92 12.17 -28.02
CA LEU A 88 -5.54 11.55 -26.75
C LEU A 88 -5.21 12.60 -25.68
N ILE A 89 -4.50 13.68 -26.04
CA ILE A 89 -4.21 14.79 -25.11
C ILE A 89 -5.51 15.50 -24.69
N ILE A 90 -6.41 15.80 -25.62
CA ILE A 90 -7.71 16.41 -25.31
C ILE A 90 -8.57 15.47 -24.45
N ALA A 91 -8.59 14.17 -24.74
CA ALA A 91 -9.30 13.18 -23.92
C ALA A 91 -8.72 13.10 -22.49
N ALA A 92 -7.41 13.12 -22.34
CA ALA A 92 -6.76 13.17 -21.03
C ALA A 92 -7.08 14.47 -20.26
N VAL A 93 -7.03 15.64 -20.93
CA VAL A 93 -7.41 16.93 -20.32
C VAL A 93 -8.89 16.97 -19.94
N MET A 94 -9.78 16.43 -20.76
CA MET A 94 -11.22 16.32 -20.47
C MET A 94 -11.49 15.38 -19.27
N ALA A 95 -10.76 14.27 -19.16
CA ALA A 95 -10.90 13.33 -18.05
C ALA A 95 -10.25 13.82 -16.73
N VAL A 96 -9.22 14.68 -16.84
CA VAL A 96 -8.68 15.46 -15.71
C VAL A 96 -9.68 16.52 -15.26
N GLY A 97 -10.31 17.24 -16.19
CA GLY A 97 -11.27 18.31 -15.91
C GLY A 97 -12.64 17.84 -15.41
N SER A 98 -12.98 16.56 -15.55
CA SER A 98 -14.28 16.00 -15.13
C SER A 98 -14.32 15.42 -13.71
N GLY A 99 -13.23 15.56 -12.93
CA GLY A 99 -13.15 15.12 -11.52
C GLY A 99 -13.04 13.59 -11.33
N LEU A 100 -13.52 12.79 -12.27
CA LEU A 100 -13.49 11.31 -12.27
C LEU A 100 -12.08 10.69 -12.13
N LEU A 101 -11.01 11.48 -12.28
CA LEU A 101 -9.61 11.06 -12.21
C LEU A 101 -8.79 11.70 -11.07
N GLY A 102 -9.43 12.24 -10.00
CA GLY A 102 -8.73 12.88 -8.87
C GLY A 102 -7.56 12.06 -8.30
N THR A 103 -7.79 10.77 -8.07
CA THR A 103 -6.75 9.80 -7.63
C THR A 103 -5.65 9.57 -8.67
N SER A 104 -5.93 9.68 -9.97
CA SER A 104 -4.93 9.52 -11.03
C SER A 104 -4.03 10.75 -11.16
N ILE A 105 -4.56 11.96 -10.92
CA ILE A 105 -3.77 13.19 -10.85
C ILE A 105 -2.84 13.12 -9.63
N ALA A 106 -3.35 12.63 -8.50
CA ALA A 106 -2.54 12.35 -7.31
C ALA A 106 -1.40 11.36 -7.62
N MET A 107 -1.69 10.21 -8.24
CA MET A 107 -0.67 9.23 -8.63
C MET A 107 0.36 9.77 -9.63
N LEU A 108 -0.05 10.60 -10.59
CA LEU A 108 0.89 11.24 -11.55
C LEU A 108 1.90 12.14 -10.84
N GLY A 109 1.48 12.91 -9.84
CA GLY A 109 2.39 13.70 -9.00
C GLY A 109 3.44 12.82 -8.33
N ASP A 110 3.00 11.74 -7.69
CA ASP A 110 3.85 10.81 -6.96
C ASP A 110 4.81 10.02 -7.89
N MET A 111 4.41 9.80 -9.15
CA MET A 111 5.30 9.30 -10.21
C MET A 111 6.38 10.33 -10.60
N THR A 112 6.02 11.61 -10.78
CA THR A 112 7.01 12.66 -11.10
C THR A 112 8.01 12.90 -9.97
N ASP A 113 7.59 12.80 -8.71
CA ASP A 113 8.48 12.78 -7.55
C ASP A 113 9.45 11.59 -7.60
N SER A 114 8.95 10.40 -7.95
CA SER A 114 9.78 9.19 -8.03
C SER A 114 10.82 9.25 -9.15
N ILE A 115 10.49 9.89 -10.28
CA ILE A 115 11.41 10.07 -11.41
C ILE A 115 12.48 11.12 -11.07
N SER A 116 12.10 12.26 -10.48
CA SER A 116 13.08 13.31 -10.11
C SER A 116 14.05 12.83 -9.03
N LEU A 117 13.58 12.08 -8.03
CA LEU A 117 14.43 11.43 -7.01
C LEU A 117 15.34 10.33 -7.57
N TYR A 118 14.93 9.63 -8.64
CA TYR A 118 15.79 8.64 -9.30
C TYR A 118 16.95 9.30 -10.06
N LEU A 119 16.70 10.44 -10.70
CA LEU A 119 17.69 11.21 -11.46
C LEU A 119 18.66 11.96 -10.53
N ASN A 120 18.16 12.57 -9.45
CA ASN A 120 18.96 13.35 -8.49
C ASN A 120 19.70 12.46 -7.46
N ARG A 121 20.48 11.48 -7.92
CA ARG A 121 21.30 10.60 -7.06
C ARG A 121 22.67 11.18 -6.70
N ALA A 122 23.10 12.27 -7.33
CA ALA A 122 24.44 12.83 -7.14
C ALA A 122 24.68 13.29 -5.69
N GLY A 123 25.79 12.86 -5.08
CA GLY A 123 26.15 13.19 -3.70
C GLY A 123 25.45 12.36 -2.62
N ALA A 124 24.65 11.35 -2.99
CA ALA A 124 23.94 10.48 -2.06
C ALA A 124 24.77 9.23 -1.67
N GLY A 125 24.72 8.83 -0.40
CA GLY A 125 25.33 7.59 0.09
C GLY A 125 24.95 7.27 1.54
N TRP A 126 25.40 6.12 2.03
CA TRP A 126 25.30 5.70 3.43
C TRP A 126 26.71 5.52 4.01
N PRO A 127 26.96 5.83 5.31
CA PRO A 127 26.04 6.45 6.26
C PRO A 127 25.67 7.88 5.88
N ALA A 128 24.48 8.32 6.28
CA ALA A 128 24.02 9.70 6.12
C ALA A 128 23.76 10.34 7.49
N ASN A 129 24.23 11.57 7.69
CA ASN A 129 23.92 12.36 8.88
C ASN A 129 22.56 13.03 8.68
N THR A 130 21.64 12.86 9.64
CA THR A 130 20.27 13.41 9.57
C THR A 130 20.13 14.77 10.24
N GLY A 131 20.88 14.94 11.34
CA GLY A 131 20.81 16.08 12.27
C GLY A 131 19.89 15.81 13.48
N ILE A 132 18.88 14.95 13.32
CA ILE A 132 17.89 14.62 14.35
C ILE A 132 18.52 13.61 15.33
N ARG A 133 19.01 14.10 16.48
CA ARG A 133 19.79 13.27 17.42
C ARG A 133 18.97 12.26 18.20
N THR A 134 17.68 12.53 18.39
CA THR A 134 16.74 11.72 19.20
C THR A 134 15.37 11.74 18.52
N PRO A 135 15.17 10.97 17.45
CA PRO A 135 13.91 10.95 16.73
C PRO A 135 12.76 10.44 17.62
N THR A 136 11.62 11.10 17.54
CA THR A 136 10.36 10.72 18.19
C THR A 136 9.55 9.75 17.32
N GLN A 137 9.72 9.81 16.00
CA GLN A 137 9.14 8.87 15.04
C GLN A 137 10.01 8.73 13.80
N VAL A 138 10.12 7.50 13.28
CA VAL A 138 10.84 7.17 12.03
C VAL A 138 9.99 6.18 11.23
N GLU A 139 9.68 6.49 9.98
CA GLU A 139 8.79 5.69 9.14
C GLU A 139 9.34 5.51 7.71
N PRO A 140 9.19 4.33 7.09
CA PRO A 140 9.60 4.09 5.71
C PRO A 140 8.68 4.81 4.71
N LEU A 141 9.25 5.27 3.60
CA LEU A 141 8.51 5.80 2.44
C LEU A 141 8.90 5.02 1.18
N ALA A 142 8.02 4.97 0.19
CA ALA A 142 8.35 4.47 -1.14
C ALA A 142 9.54 5.26 -1.72
N GLY A 143 10.69 4.60 -1.83
CA GLY A 143 11.93 5.23 -2.28
C GLY A 143 12.55 6.21 -1.29
N GLY A 144 12.29 6.08 0.02
CA GLY A 144 12.83 6.98 1.05
C GLY A 144 12.49 6.58 2.49
N PHE A 145 12.61 7.54 3.39
CA PHE A 145 12.06 7.51 4.75
C PHE A 145 11.72 8.93 5.22
N VAL A 146 10.95 9.03 6.30
CA VAL A 146 10.77 10.27 7.06
C VAL A 146 11.16 10.04 8.52
N GLU A 147 11.88 11.02 9.08
CA GLU A 147 12.34 11.06 10.47
C GLU A 147 11.86 12.39 11.08
N MET A 148 11.49 12.38 12.36
CA MET A 148 10.93 13.53 13.07
C MET A 148 11.40 13.53 14.52
N ASP A 149 11.63 14.71 15.10
CA ASP A 149 11.71 14.92 16.55
C ASP A 149 10.56 15.81 17.08
N ASN A 150 10.85 16.84 17.87
CA ASN A 150 9.85 17.79 18.37
C ASN A 150 9.86 19.12 17.59
N GLU A 151 10.89 19.37 16.77
CA GLU A 151 11.14 20.65 16.10
C GLU A 151 11.29 20.50 14.58
N ASP A 152 12.04 19.47 14.13
CA ASP A 152 12.33 19.21 12.72
C ASP A 152 11.71 17.88 12.23
N VAL A 153 11.33 17.88 10.95
CA VAL A 153 11.01 16.67 10.16
C VAL A 153 11.96 16.61 8.97
N ALA A 154 12.74 15.55 8.86
CA ALA A 154 13.65 15.30 7.74
C ALA A 154 13.10 14.21 6.81
N VAL A 155 13.13 14.46 5.51
CA VAL A 155 12.70 13.51 4.47
C VAL A 155 13.91 13.11 3.62
N TYR A 156 14.14 11.80 3.48
CA TYR A 156 15.31 11.23 2.83
C TYR A 156 14.94 10.32 1.67
N SER A 157 15.86 10.18 0.70
CA SER A 157 15.75 9.21 -0.38
C SER A 157 16.32 7.85 0.04
N ALA A 158 15.93 6.80 -0.68
CA ALA A 158 16.45 5.44 -0.52
C ALA A 158 17.94 5.27 -0.86
N TYR A 159 18.65 6.37 -1.16
CA TYR A 159 20.09 6.42 -1.41
C TYR A 159 20.84 7.30 -0.39
N GLY A 160 20.18 7.76 0.68
CA GLY A 160 20.79 8.59 1.73
C GLY A 160 20.81 10.10 1.44
N ALA A 161 20.18 10.58 0.37
CA ALA A 161 20.08 12.02 0.11
C ALA A 161 18.99 12.66 0.96
N LYS A 162 19.31 13.76 1.67
CA LYS A 162 18.29 14.63 2.28
C LYS A 162 17.49 15.30 1.15
N ILE A 163 16.20 15.03 1.07
CA ILE A 163 15.28 15.63 0.09
C ILE A 163 14.76 16.96 0.64
N ARG A 164 14.31 16.97 1.90
CA ARG A 164 13.75 18.15 2.60
C ARG A 164 14.06 18.09 4.10
N THR A 165 14.08 19.26 4.72
CA THR A 165 13.69 19.44 6.12
C THR A 165 12.42 20.31 6.16
N ILE A 166 11.55 20.09 7.12
CA ILE A 166 10.27 20.77 7.33
C ILE A 166 10.16 21.09 8.82
N GLN A 167 9.90 22.35 9.17
CA GLN A 167 9.59 22.76 10.53
C GLN A 167 8.08 22.95 10.65
N PRO A 168 7.35 22.02 11.31
CA PRO A 168 5.89 22.09 11.37
C PRO A 168 5.37 23.20 12.30
N GLY A 169 6.17 23.67 13.26
CA GLY A 169 5.75 24.69 14.24
C GLY A 169 4.66 24.20 15.22
N TYR A 170 4.45 22.89 15.30
CA TYR A 170 3.40 22.28 16.12
C TYR A 170 3.90 22.06 17.55
N ALA A 171 3.04 22.33 18.54
CA ALA A 171 3.35 22.10 19.95
C ALA A 171 3.46 20.60 20.31
N ARG A 172 2.86 19.74 19.51
CA ARG A 172 2.89 18.27 19.62
C ARG A 172 2.89 17.65 18.22
N PRO A 173 4.01 17.67 17.49
CA PRO A 173 4.06 17.09 16.16
C PRO A 173 3.82 15.58 16.22
N ALA A 174 3.08 15.07 15.24
CA ALA A 174 2.84 13.66 15.01
C ALA A 174 2.76 13.43 13.49
N LEU A 175 3.12 12.22 13.03
CA LEU A 175 3.01 11.86 11.63
C LEU A 175 2.34 10.50 11.41
N ALA A 176 1.70 10.36 10.26
CA ALA A 176 1.16 9.10 9.77
C ALA A 176 1.45 8.96 8.27
N VAL A 177 1.83 7.75 7.84
CA VAL A 177 2.46 7.51 6.53
C VAL A 177 1.64 6.52 5.71
N GLY A 178 1.37 6.89 4.45
CA GLY A 178 0.77 6.00 3.46
C GLY A 178 1.84 5.17 2.76
N ASN A 179 2.20 5.57 1.53
CA ASN A 179 3.24 4.92 0.73
C ASN A 179 4.26 5.96 0.24
N THR A 180 3.82 6.90 -0.59
CA THR A 180 4.61 8.00 -1.19
C THR A 180 4.43 9.34 -0.48
N ARG A 181 3.55 9.37 0.53
CA ARG A 181 2.98 10.54 1.19
C ARG A 181 2.87 10.32 2.69
N PHE A 182 2.86 11.41 3.43
CA PHE A 182 2.62 11.43 4.87
C PHE A 182 1.82 12.67 5.27
N VAL A 183 1.13 12.60 6.40
CA VAL A 183 0.54 13.77 7.06
C VAL A 183 1.41 14.16 8.25
N LEU A 184 1.68 15.45 8.39
CA LEU A 184 2.15 16.06 9.64
C LEU A 184 0.96 16.74 10.29
N TYR A 185 0.72 16.50 11.58
CA TYR A 185 -0.38 17.11 12.31
C TYR A 185 0.00 17.49 13.74
N ASN A 186 -0.68 18.51 14.27
CA ASN A 186 -0.53 18.97 15.64
C ASN A 186 -1.49 18.16 16.53
N ARG A 187 -1.00 17.17 17.27
CA ARG A 187 -1.83 16.29 18.12
C ARG A 187 -2.33 17.03 19.36
N ALA A 188 -3.65 17.07 19.55
CA ALA A 188 -4.36 18.02 20.42
C ALA A 188 -4.23 19.51 20.00
N GLY A 189 -3.71 19.79 18.81
CA GLY A 189 -3.86 21.05 18.08
C GLY A 189 -4.86 20.91 16.94
N LYS A 190 -5.04 21.95 16.12
CA LYS A 190 -6.12 22.01 15.12
C LYS A 190 -5.67 21.89 13.66
N GLU A 191 -4.39 21.66 13.40
CA GLU A 191 -3.78 21.85 12.08
C GLU A 191 -3.05 20.62 11.57
N LEU A 192 -3.13 20.40 10.26
CA LEU A 192 -2.32 19.41 9.54
C LEU A 192 -1.85 19.91 8.18
N THR A 193 -0.77 19.30 7.69
CA THR A 193 -0.33 19.39 6.29
C THR A 193 -0.09 18.00 5.73
N VAL A 194 -0.51 17.75 4.50
CA VAL A 194 -0.17 16.54 3.76
C VAL A 194 1.03 16.85 2.87
N GLN A 195 2.06 16.01 2.98
CA GLN A 195 3.34 16.16 2.30
C GLN A 195 3.56 14.98 1.34
N SER A 196 4.12 15.27 0.17
CA SER A 196 4.90 14.28 -0.57
C SER A 196 6.37 14.40 -0.16
N ARG A 197 7.21 13.50 -0.69
CA ARG A 197 8.66 13.55 -0.50
C ARG A 197 9.28 14.89 -0.95
N THR A 198 8.69 15.58 -1.93
CA THR A 198 9.27 16.78 -2.57
C THR A 198 8.56 18.10 -2.23
N ARG A 199 7.29 18.07 -1.80
CA ARG A 199 6.48 19.27 -1.59
C ARG A 199 5.29 19.06 -0.66
N GLN A 200 4.69 20.17 -0.22
CA GLN A 200 3.36 20.14 0.37
C GLN A 200 2.30 19.86 -0.71
N LEU A 201 1.30 19.04 -0.36
CA LEU A 201 0.16 18.69 -1.19
C LEU A 201 -1.12 19.39 -0.74
N TYR A 202 -1.35 19.46 0.58
CA TYR A 202 -2.56 19.99 1.19
C TYR A 202 -2.25 20.59 2.57
N ALA A 203 -3.10 21.48 3.06
CA ALA A 203 -3.07 22.01 4.41
C ALA A 203 -4.51 22.25 4.88
N LYS A 204 -4.80 21.97 6.16
CA LYS A 204 -6.13 22.17 6.74
C LYS A 204 -6.05 22.53 8.22
N SER A 205 -6.90 23.47 8.61
CA SER A 205 -7.24 23.73 10.01
C SER A 205 -8.67 23.22 10.28
N PHE A 206 -8.89 22.72 11.50
CA PHE A 206 -10.15 22.13 11.96
C PHE A 206 -10.76 22.97 13.08
N ASN A 207 -12.08 22.88 13.27
CA ASN A 207 -12.73 23.59 14.38
C ASN A 207 -12.31 23.02 15.75
N ASN A 208 -12.06 21.71 15.82
CA ASN A 208 -11.78 20.96 17.04
C ASN A 208 -10.39 20.32 16.97
N ALA A 209 -9.84 19.87 18.10
CA ALA A 209 -8.49 19.34 18.13
C ALA A 209 -8.38 17.96 17.46
N ILE A 210 -7.27 17.72 16.76
CA ILE A 210 -6.92 16.46 16.09
C ILE A 210 -6.39 15.48 17.13
N MET A 211 -7.05 14.35 17.27
CA MET A 211 -6.69 13.29 18.21
C MET A 211 -5.62 12.38 17.61
N LEU A 212 -5.85 11.91 16.37
CA LEU A 212 -4.90 11.16 15.56
C LEU A 212 -5.23 11.26 14.07
N CYS A 213 -4.26 10.92 13.22
CA CYS A 213 -4.45 10.67 11.80
C CYS A 213 -3.94 9.25 11.43
N GLU A 214 -4.50 8.66 10.39
CA GLU A 214 -4.01 7.43 9.74
C GLU A 214 -4.07 7.65 8.22
N MET A 215 -3.08 7.15 7.46
CA MET A 215 -2.99 7.38 6.02
C MET A 215 -2.90 6.06 5.24
N ALA A 216 -3.78 5.89 4.25
CA ALA A 216 -3.78 4.73 3.37
C ALA A 216 -2.65 4.80 2.33
N GLN A 217 -2.31 3.65 1.73
CA GLN A 217 -1.21 3.56 0.74
C GLN A 217 -1.45 4.41 -0.53
N ASN A 218 -2.71 4.66 -0.91
CA ASN A 218 -3.05 5.54 -2.03
C ASN A 218 -3.02 7.05 -1.67
N GLY A 219 -2.86 7.42 -0.40
CA GLY A 219 -2.96 8.79 0.10
C GLY A 219 -4.34 9.24 0.60
N THR A 220 -5.34 8.36 0.68
CA THR A 220 -6.57 8.59 1.46
C THR A 220 -6.18 8.84 2.93
N LEU A 221 -6.79 9.85 3.57
CA LEU A 221 -6.44 10.31 4.92
C LEU A 221 -7.64 10.21 5.85
N ALA A 222 -7.51 9.44 6.93
CA ALA A 222 -8.41 9.55 8.09
C ALA A 222 -7.88 10.59 9.07
N VAL A 223 -8.77 11.45 9.56
CA VAL A 223 -8.53 12.40 10.66
C VAL A 223 -9.59 12.18 11.72
N VAL A 224 -9.15 11.96 12.96
CA VAL A 224 -10.02 11.90 14.14
C VAL A 224 -9.93 13.23 14.86
N THR A 225 -11.06 13.88 15.14
CA THR A 225 -11.11 15.08 15.98
C THR A 225 -12.02 14.90 17.18
N GLU A 226 -11.77 15.70 18.22
CA GLU A 226 -12.72 15.94 19.31
C GLU A 226 -14.05 16.52 18.77
N SER A 227 -15.12 16.47 19.57
CA SER A 227 -16.41 17.08 19.22
C SER A 227 -17.17 17.57 20.45
N ASP A 228 -17.81 18.74 20.34
CA ASP A 228 -18.66 19.32 21.39
C ASP A 228 -19.99 18.54 21.55
N ARG A 229 -20.30 17.62 20.63
CA ARG A 229 -21.60 16.92 20.53
C ARG A 229 -21.51 15.40 20.47
N TYR A 230 -20.30 14.87 20.24
CA TYR A 230 -20.04 13.46 19.96
C TYR A 230 -18.77 13.01 20.70
N ALA A 231 -18.57 11.71 20.90
CA ALA A 231 -17.36 11.19 21.56
C ALA A 231 -16.09 11.42 20.75
N ALA A 232 -16.23 11.51 19.42
CA ALA A 232 -15.26 12.00 18.44
C ALA A 232 -15.96 12.14 17.07
N GLU A 233 -15.27 12.74 16.10
CA GLU A 233 -15.66 12.70 14.69
C GLU A 233 -14.49 12.16 13.84
N VAL A 234 -14.78 11.17 13.00
CA VAL A 234 -13.84 10.57 12.03
C VAL A 234 -14.20 11.09 10.65
N MET A 235 -13.26 11.80 10.01
CA MET A 235 -13.37 12.26 8.63
C MET A 235 -12.37 11.53 7.74
N VAL A 236 -12.82 10.94 6.65
CA VAL A 236 -11.97 10.27 5.65
C VAL A 236 -12.00 11.02 4.33
N TYR A 237 -10.85 11.58 3.96
CA TYR A 237 -10.62 12.36 2.74
C TYR A 237 -9.98 11.49 1.66
N ASP A 238 -10.42 11.65 0.40
CA ASP A 238 -9.75 11.07 -0.75
C ASP A 238 -8.35 11.70 -1.01
N ALA A 239 -7.51 11.00 -1.77
CA ALA A 239 -6.13 11.42 -2.05
C ALA A 239 -5.96 12.69 -2.91
N SER A 240 -7.06 13.27 -3.40
CA SER A 240 -7.13 14.57 -4.11
C SER A 240 -7.64 15.71 -3.22
N PHE A 241 -8.24 15.42 -2.06
CA PHE A 241 -8.74 16.41 -1.08
C PHE A 241 -9.76 17.42 -1.66
N SER A 242 -10.47 17.02 -2.72
CA SER A 242 -11.38 17.90 -3.49
C SER A 242 -12.86 17.64 -3.25
N GLY A 243 -13.23 16.48 -2.70
CA GLY A 243 -14.62 16.16 -2.31
C GLY A 243 -14.88 16.38 -0.82
N ASP A 244 -16.17 16.31 -0.45
CA ASP A 244 -16.56 16.20 0.96
C ASP A 244 -16.08 14.85 1.55
N PRO A 245 -15.55 14.82 2.79
CA PRO A 245 -15.10 13.59 3.42
C PRO A 245 -16.27 12.71 3.85
N PHE A 246 -16.09 11.39 3.75
CA PHE A 246 -16.91 10.47 4.55
C PHE A 246 -16.77 10.85 6.03
N THR A 247 -17.89 10.99 6.74
CA THR A 247 -17.89 11.53 8.11
C THR A 247 -18.70 10.61 9.04
N TRP A 248 -18.02 9.99 10.00
CA TRP A 248 -18.65 9.20 11.07
C TRP A 248 -18.59 9.97 12.39
N LYS A 249 -19.76 10.23 12.98
CA LYS A 249 -19.96 10.89 14.26
C LYS A 249 -20.20 9.84 15.34
N LEU A 250 -19.27 9.71 16.28
CA LEU A 250 -19.28 8.63 17.25
C LEU A 250 -20.13 8.96 18.47
N THR A 251 -21.03 8.07 18.84
CA THR A 251 -21.81 8.23 20.07
C THR A 251 -20.97 7.92 21.30
N SER A 252 -21.43 8.31 22.48
CA SER A 252 -20.87 7.82 23.75
C SER A 252 -20.95 6.29 23.88
N THR A 253 -21.83 5.63 23.11
CA THR A 253 -21.96 4.17 22.98
C THR A 253 -20.87 3.56 22.09
N ASP A 254 -20.42 4.25 21.04
CA ASP A 254 -19.28 3.82 20.21
C ASP A 254 -17.93 4.10 20.89
N GLY A 255 -17.81 5.21 21.61
CA GLY A 255 -16.57 5.63 22.26
C GLY A 255 -15.65 6.49 21.38
N THR A 256 -14.44 6.71 21.85
CA THR A 256 -13.42 7.55 21.20
C THR A 256 -12.43 6.68 20.42
N PRO A 257 -12.17 6.93 19.12
CA PRO A 257 -11.17 6.19 18.35
C PRO A 257 -9.75 6.49 18.84
N ILE A 258 -8.96 5.46 19.09
CA ILE A 258 -7.54 5.59 19.47
C ILE A 258 -6.58 4.86 18.53
N ALA A 259 -7.08 4.02 17.61
CA ALA A 259 -6.32 3.50 16.49
C ALA A 259 -7.23 3.29 15.27
N LEU A 260 -6.69 3.55 14.07
CA LEU A 260 -7.34 3.23 12.79
C LEU A 260 -6.35 2.46 11.90
N SER A 261 -6.85 1.68 10.95
CA SER A 261 -6.04 1.16 9.86
C SER A 261 -6.84 0.87 8.58
N PHE A 262 -6.32 1.33 7.43
CA PHE A 262 -6.98 1.17 6.13
C PHE A 262 -6.75 -0.19 5.47
N ALA A 263 -7.79 -0.68 4.81
CA ALA A 263 -7.69 -1.77 3.86
C ALA A 263 -6.88 -1.35 2.62
N THR A 264 -6.31 -2.33 1.91
CA THR A 264 -5.59 -2.10 0.64
C THR A 264 -6.49 -1.61 -0.50
N ASP A 265 -7.81 -1.74 -0.38
CA ASP A 265 -8.78 -1.11 -1.28
C ASP A 265 -8.99 0.40 -1.00
N ASN A 266 -8.54 0.90 0.15
CA ASN A 266 -8.59 2.29 0.60
C ASN A 266 -10.03 2.88 0.73
N HIS A 267 -11.06 2.02 0.68
CA HIS A 267 -12.45 2.36 0.96
C HIS A 267 -12.92 1.76 2.29
N ARG A 268 -12.38 0.59 2.68
CA ARG A 268 -12.60 0.01 4.01
C ARG A 268 -11.51 0.43 4.98
N PHE A 269 -11.87 0.57 6.26
CA PHE A 269 -10.93 0.77 7.36
C PHE A 269 -11.46 0.10 8.63
N ALA A 270 -10.56 -0.29 9.51
CA ALA A 270 -10.89 -0.68 10.88
C ALA A 270 -10.63 0.50 11.80
N ALA A 271 -11.51 0.72 12.77
CA ALA A 271 -11.36 1.73 13.81
C ALA A 271 -11.55 1.06 15.17
N ALA A 272 -10.53 1.18 16.03
CA ALA A 272 -10.58 0.71 17.40
C ALA A 272 -10.93 1.88 18.33
N THR A 273 -12.08 1.78 18.97
CA THR A 273 -12.63 2.77 19.89
C THR A 273 -12.55 2.27 21.33
N VAL A 274 -12.33 3.19 22.27
CA VAL A 274 -12.38 2.90 23.71
C VAL A 274 -13.52 3.69 24.35
N ALA A 275 -14.24 3.04 25.26
CA ALA A 275 -15.24 3.68 26.10
C ALA A 275 -15.23 3.09 27.51
N ALA A 276 -15.63 3.90 28.50
CA ALA A 276 -15.91 3.41 29.84
C ALA A 276 -17.26 2.68 29.87
N ARG A 277 -17.29 1.45 30.38
CA ARG A 277 -18.48 0.65 30.64
C ARG A 277 -18.34 -0.01 32.01
N ASP A 278 -19.35 0.14 32.86
CA ASP A 278 -19.44 -0.59 34.14
C ASP A 278 -18.19 -0.42 35.04
N GLY A 279 -17.57 0.76 34.98
CA GLY A 279 -16.34 1.11 35.70
C GLY A 279 -15.02 0.67 35.07
N GLN A 280 -15.05 -0.03 33.92
CA GLN A 280 -13.89 -0.55 33.19
C GLN A 280 -13.73 0.10 31.82
N LEU A 281 -12.53 0.05 31.26
CA LEU A 281 -12.32 0.33 29.84
C LEU A 281 -12.76 -0.87 29.00
N ARG A 282 -13.47 -0.60 27.90
CA ARG A 282 -13.87 -1.60 26.90
C ARG A 282 -13.45 -1.11 25.53
N THR A 283 -12.63 -1.91 24.84
CA THR A 283 -12.23 -1.64 23.46
C THR A 283 -13.17 -2.34 22.48
N THR A 284 -13.54 -1.66 21.40
CA THR A 284 -14.33 -2.21 20.29
C THR A 284 -13.63 -1.92 18.98
N VAL A 285 -13.43 -2.93 18.12
CA VAL A 285 -12.84 -2.76 16.79
C VAL A 285 -13.96 -2.87 15.76
N ARG A 286 -14.36 -1.76 15.15
CA ARG A 286 -15.42 -1.71 14.12
C ARG A 286 -14.82 -1.65 12.72
N MET A 287 -15.33 -2.49 11.83
CA MET A 287 -15.03 -2.44 10.39
C MET A 287 -15.99 -1.44 9.72
N MET A 288 -15.43 -0.51 8.96
CA MET A 288 -16.13 0.59 8.31
C MET A 288 -15.85 0.61 6.81
N ASN A 289 -16.73 1.27 6.05
CA ASN A 289 -16.62 1.43 4.60
C ASN A 289 -17.05 2.85 4.23
N THR A 290 -16.17 3.63 3.59
CA THR A 290 -16.46 5.02 3.17
C THR A 290 -17.61 5.12 2.16
N ASN A 291 -17.94 4.00 1.51
CA ASN A 291 -18.94 3.92 0.46
C ASN A 291 -20.28 3.35 0.99
N SER A 292 -20.52 3.40 2.31
CA SER A 292 -21.75 2.93 2.94
C SER A 292 -22.05 3.68 4.24
N ASP A 293 -23.31 4.11 4.41
CA ASP A 293 -23.79 4.74 5.65
C ASP A 293 -24.08 3.71 6.77
N THR A 294 -23.97 2.40 6.48
CA THR A 294 -24.22 1.32 7.43
C THR A 294 -22.97 1.01 8.23
N ALA A 295 -23.06 1.10 9.56
CA ALA A 295 -22.00 0.62 10.46
C ALA A 295 -21.75 -0.88 10.23
N GLY A 296 -20.50 -1.24 9.90
CA GLY A 296 -20.12 -2.62 9.65
C GLY A 296 -19.95 -3.46 10.93
N PRO A 297 -19.56 -4.74 10.77
CA PRO A 297 -19.36 -5.65 11.88
C PRO A 297 -18.29 -5.14 12.85
N PHE A 298 -18.32 -5.65 14.08
CA PHE A 298 -17.40 -5.22 15.13
C PHE A 298 -16.99 -6.39 16.03
N TYR A 299 -15.73 -6.34 16.45
CA TYR A 299 -15.17 -7.18 17.50
C TYR A 299 -15.20 -6.41 18.83
N VAL A 300 -15.39 -7.14 19.93
CA VAL A 300 -15.33 -6.61 21.30
C VAL A 300 -14.13 -7.25 21.97
N ALA A 301 -13.23 -6.44 22.52
CA ALA A 301 -12.10 -6.93 23.30
C ALA A 301 -12.52 -7.36 24.71
N ASP A 302 -11.70 -8.19 25.33
CA ASP A 302 -11.88 -8.62 26.72
C ASP A 302 -11.95 -7.40 27.67
N THR A 303 -12.69 -7.53 28.77
CA THR A 303 -12.93 -6.43 29.72
C THR A 303 -11.63 -5.94 30.34
N GLY A 304 -11.34 -4.64 30.20
CA GLY A 304 -10.10 -4.02 30.68
C GLY A 304 -8.99 -3.93 29.62
N SER A 305 -9.02 -4.75 28.58
CA SER A 305 -7.97 -4.78 27.54
C SER A 305 -8.01 -3.55 26.62
N VAL A 306 -6.85 -2.95 26.41
CA VAL A 306 -6.67 -1.71 25.63
C VAL A 306 -5.89 -1.97 24.36
N ILE A 307 -6.40 -1.49 23.21
CA ILE A 307 -5.69 -1.58 21.92
C ILE A 307 -4.41 -0.73 21.95
N LEU A 308 -3.30 -1.33 21.56
CA LEU A 308 -1.99 -0.67 21.40
C LEU A 308 -1.59 -0.51 19.93
N LYS A 309 -1.98 -1.45 19.07
CA LYS A 309 -1.72 -1.38 17.62
C LYS A 309 -2.81 -2.08 16.83
N LEU A 310 -3.33 -1.41 15.80
CA LEU A 310 -4.30 -1.97 14.85
C LEU A 310 -3.66 -2.03 13.46
N LYS A 311 -3.79 -3.15 12.75
CA LYS A 311 -3.33 -3.26 11.37
C LYS A 311 -4.27 -4.08 10.52
N TRP A 312 -4.70 -3.51 9.40
CA TRP A 312 -5.39 -4.28 8.35
C TRP A 312 -4.35 -5.11 7.59
N ILE A 313 -4.43 -6.45 7.63
CA ILE A 313 -3.36 -7.34 7.14
C ILE A 313 -3.71 -8.12 5.86
N SER A 314 -4.99 -8.33 5.56
CA SER A 314 -5.43 -8.96 4.30
C SER A 314 -6.81 -8.45 3.88
N SER A 315 -7.32 -8.84 2.71
CA SER A 315 -8.67 -8.46 2.25
C SER A 315 -9.81 -8.91 3.22
N SER A 316 -9.53 -9.86 4.11
CA SER A 316 -10.48 -10.48 5.06
C SER A 316 -10.04 -10.45 6.54
N ARG A 317 -8.81 -10.05 6.88
CA ARG A 317 -8.27 -10.10 8.25
C ARG A 317 -7.69 -8.76 8.73
N VAL A 318 -7.98 -8.43 10.00
CA VAL A 318 -7.39 -7.33 10.77
C VAL A 318 -6.68 -7.90 11.99
N LEU A 319 -5.41 -7.52 12.20
CA LEU A 319 -4.67 -7.78 13.43
C LEU A 319 -4.96 -6.66 14.43
N ALA A 320 -5.47 -7.02 15.60
CA ALA A 320 -5.59 -6.14 16.75
C ALA A 320 -4.62 -6.62 17.84
N VAL A 321 -3.73 -5.72 18.27
CA VAL A 321 -2.73 -5.99 19.31
C VAL A 321 -3.12 -5.17 20.53
N PHE A 322 -3.57 -5.86 21.58
CA PHE A 322 -3.90 -5.28 22.86
C PHE A 322 -2.69 -5.32 23.80
N ASP A 323 -2.84 -4.73 24.97
CA ASP A 323 -1.91 -4.79 26.11
C ASP A 323 -1.73 -6.19 26.72
N THR A 324 -2.71 -7.06 26.52
CA THR A 324 -2.87 -8.36 27.20
C THR A 324 -2.81 -9.56 26.25
N TYR A 325 -3.19 -9.37 24.98
CA TYR A 325 -3.18 -10.39 23.93
C TYR A 325 -3.17 -9.77 22.53
N ALA A 326 -2.83 -10.56 21.51
CA ALA A 326 -3.05 -10.22 20.10
C ALA A 326 -4.16 -11.10 19.51
N ALA A 327 -4.96 -10.58 18.57
CA ALA A 327 -6.05 -11.30 17.93
C ALA A 327 -6.21 -10.97 16.44
N ILE A 328 -6.67 -11.95 15.65
CA ILE A 328 -7.00 -11.78 14.22
C ILE A 328 -8.51 -11.79 14.03
N ILE A 329 -9.06 -10.62 13.70
CA ILE A 329 -10.48 -10.37 13.51
C ILE A 329 -10.87 -10.61 12.05
N ASN A 330 -11.95 -11.38 11.83
CA ASN A 330 -12.58 -11.57 10.53
C ASN A 330 -13.37 -10.32 10.12
N VAL A 331 -13.05 -9.77 8.94
CA VAL A 331 -13.68 -8.54 8.42
C VAL A 331 -15.15 -8.73 8.04
N SER A 332 -15.58 -9.95 7.74
CA SER A 332 -16.95 -10.29 7.31
C SER A 332 -18.01 -10.14 8.39
N ASP A 333 -17.64 -10.38 9.65
CA ASP A 333 -18.58 -10.66 10.74
C ASP A 333 -18.08 -10.17 12.12
N GLY A 334 -16.80 -9.81 12.26
CA GLY A 334 -16.21 -9.35 13.52
C GLY A 334 -15.78 -10.48 14.46
N THR A 335 -15.85 -11.73 14.04
CA THR A 335 -15.42 -12.88 14.86
C THR A 335 -13.90 -12.94 15.02
N GLU A 336 -13.46 -13.46 16.17
CA GLU A 336 -12.07 -13.81 16.42
C GLU A 336 -11.73 -15.11 15.66
N SER A 337 -10.66 -15.10 14.86
CA SER A 337 -10.20 -16.25 14.06
C SER A 337 -8.89 -16.87 14.56
N ALA A 338 -8.18 -16.14 15.42
CA ALA A 338 -6.95 -16.56 16.08
C ALA A 338 -6.62 -15.57 17.22
N ARG A 339 -5.89 -16.04 18.24
CA ARG A 339 -5.45 -15.27 19.41
C ARG A 339 -4.08 -15.77 19.89
N TYR A 340 -3.29 -14.86 20.45
CA TYR A 340 -2.12 -15.18 21.26
C TYR A 340 -2.14 -14.34 22.54
N ASP A 341 -2.41 -14.97 23.69
CA ASP A 341 -2.40 -14.33 25.02
C ASP A 341 -0.98 -14.25 25.57
N TYR A 342 -0.60 -13.11 26.15
CA TYR A 342 0.79 -12.89 26.61
C TYR A 342 1.12 -13.60 27.95
N GLY A 343 0.21 -14.40 28.51
CA GLY A 343 0.42 -15.13 29.77
C GLY A 343 0.67 -14.24 31.00
N GLY A 344 0.28 -12.97 30.95
CA GLY A 344 0.59 -11.96 31.97
C GLY A 344 1.95 -11.26 31.80
N ALA A 345 2.66 -11.50 30.70
CA ALA A 345 3.78 -10.68 30.27
C ALA A 345 3.30 -9.32 29.74
N THR A 346 4.10 -8.27 29.90
CA THR A 346 3.78 -6.93 29.39
C THR A 346 4.36 -6.76 27.99
N LEU A 347 3.54 -6.37 27.01
CA LEU A 347 4.04 -6.03 25.67
C LEU A 347 4.87 -4.74 25.72
N GLN A 348 6.16 -4.83 25.43
CA GLN A 348 7.03 -3.65 25.23
C GLN A 348 6.93 -3.11 23.80
N SER A 349 6.94 -4.00 22.80
CA SER A 349 7.10 -3.61 21.40
C SER A 349 6.54 -4.67 20.45
N VAL A 350 6.04 -4.24 19.30
CA VAL A 350 5.43 -5.13 18.29
C VAL A 350 5.76 -4.68 16.87
N SER A 351 6.34 -5.60 16.08
CA SER A 351 6.60 -5.43 14.65
C SER A 351 5.79 -6.43 13.82
N ILE A 352 5.47 -6.05 12.58
CA ILE A 352 4.65 -6.84 11.66
C ILE A 352 5.41 -6.88 10.33
N GLY A 353 5.85 -8.07 9.93
CA GLY A 353 6.78 -8.27 8.82
C GLY A 353 6.29 -9.35 7.86
N GLY A 354 6.01 -8.97 6.61
CA GLY A 354 5.44 -9.87 5.62
C GLY A 354 4.05 -10.36 6.02
N ARG A 355 3.96 -11.60 6.52
CA ARG A 355 2.73 -12.21 7.09
C ARG A 355 2.82 -12.47 8.59
N SER A 356 3.99 -12.26 9.20
CA SER A 356 4.32 -12.71 10.56
C SER A 356 4.38 -11.54 11.53
N THR A 357 4.19 -11.81 12.83
CA THR A 357 4.26 -10.80 13.90
C THR A 357 5.41 -11.13 14.83
N ALA A 358 6.16 -10.11 15.28
CA ALA A 358 7.19 -10.23 16.29
C ALA A 358 6.81 -9.38 17.51
N LEU A 359 6.77 -9.99 18.70
CA LEU A 359 6.43 -9.37 19.97
C LEU A 359 7.64 -9.38 20.89
N LEU A 360 7.93 -8.25 21.53
CA LEU A 360 8.86 -8.16 22.65
C LEU A 360 8.06 -8.10 23.96
N LEU A 361 8.11 -9.17 24.74
CA LEU A 361 7.33 -9.38 25.94
C LEU A 361 8.21 -9.35 27.19
N ALA A 362 7.90 -8.48 28.15
CA ALA A 362 8.58 -8.42 29.44
C ALA A 362 7.97 -9.43 30.42
N VAL A 363 8.80 -10.35 30.92
CA VAL A 363 8.44 -11.25 32.02
C VAL A 363 9.31 -10.97 33.26
N ARG A 364 8.88 -11.45 34.44
CA ARG A 364 9.63 -11.31 35.69
C ARG A 364 10.90 -12.17 35.67
N GLY A 365 11.96 -11.67 35.04
CA GLY A 365 13.25 -12.33 34.89
C GLY A 365 14.05 -11.88 33.66
N GLY A 366 13.42 -11.20 32.70
CA GLY A 366 14.04 -10.69 31.48
C GLY A 366 13.04 -10.54 30.35
N ASP A 367 13.47 -9.97 29.24
CA ASP A 367 12.61 -9.77 28.07
C ASP A 367 12.71 -10.96 27.11
N THR A 368 11.60 -11.26 26.42
CA THR A 368 11.43 -12.42 25.53
C THR A 368 10.96 -11.95 24.16
N LEU A 369 11.65 -12.37 23.10
CA LEU A 369 11.19 -12.26 21.73
C LEU A 369 10.30 -13.46 21.41
N VAL A 370 9.03 -13.19 21.10
CA VAL A 370 8.08 -14.17 20.58
C VAL A 370 7.81 -13.87 19.11
N THR A 371 7.90 -14.88 18.26
CA THR A 371 7.55 -14.80 16.84
C THR A 371 6.29 -15.60 16.55
N LEU A 372 5.37 -15.02 15.80
CA LEU A 372 4.06 -15.57 15.47
C LEU A 372 3.82 -15.62 13.96
N ASP A 373 3.08 -16.63 13.51
CA ASP A 373 2.64 -16.74 12.11
C ASP A 373 1.44 -15.84 11.77
N ASP A 374 0.88 -16.02 10.56
CA ASP A 374 -0.25 -15.23 10.04
C ASP A 374 -1.60 -15.50 10.70
N SER A 375 -1.61 -16.48 11.60
CA SER A 375 -2.74 -17.00 12.37
C SER A 375 -2.38 -17.08 13.87
N LEU A 376 -1.40 -16.28 14.29
CA LEU A 376 -0.91 -16.11 15.66
C LEU A 376 -0.41 -17.39 16.37
N ASN A 377 -0.11 -18.46 15.64
CA ASN A 377 0.59 -19.60 16.22
C ASN A 377 2.04 -19.21 16.52
N GLN A 378 2.56 -19.62 17.69
CA GLN A 378 3.94 -19.35 18.06
C GLN A 378 4.91 -20.17 17.20
N LEU A 379 5.78 -19.47 16.48
CA LEU A 379 6.90 -20.05 15.72
C LEU A 379 8.11 -20.25 16.63
N ALA A 380 8.46 -19.24 17.43
CA ALA A 380 9.52 -19.33 18.44
C ALA A 380 9.28 -18.43 19.65
N SER A 381 10.04 -18.70 20.70
CA SER A 381 10.17 -17.87 21.90
C SER A 381 11.61 -17.95 22.38
N VAL A 382 12.32 -16.83 22.38
CA VAL A 382 13.76 -16.75 22.69
C VAL A 382 14.04 -15.59 23.65
N ALA A 383 15.06 -15.71 24.49
CA ALA A 383 15.45 -14.63 25.40
C ALA A 383 15.98 -13.42 24.61
N ALA A 384 15.38 -12.26 24.83
CA ALA A 384 15.75 -10.96 24.23
C ALA A 384 16.58 -10.08 25.17
N GLY A 385 16.94 -10.60 26.35
CA GLY A 385 17.83 -9.96 27.32
C GLY A 385 17.29 -8.62 27.83
N GLN A 386 17.82 -7.53 27.27
CA GLN A 386 17.45 -6.13 27.56
C GLN A 386 17.30 -5.33 26.25
N ALA A 387 16.71 -5.96 25.23
CA ALA A 387 16.23 -5.26 24.04
C ALA A 387 15.16 -4.23 24.43
N LYS A 388 15.13 -3.08 23.74
CA LYS A 388 14.17 -1.99 23.99
C LYS A 388 13.00 -1.97 23.02
N SER A 389 13.18 -2.57 21.84
CA SER A 389 12.18 -2.66 20.81
C SER A 389 12.51 -3.76 19.80
N VAL A 390 11.49 -4.14 19.02
CA VAL A 390 11.61 -5.11 17.93
C VAL A 390 11.21 -4.47 16.60
N SER A 391 11.98 -4.75 15.55
CA SER A 391 11.64 -4.44 14.15
C SER A 391 11.65 -5.72 13.31
N SER A 392 11.11 -5.68 12.08
CA SER A 392 11.05 -6.86 11.22
C SER A 392 10.91 -6.52 9.74
N THR A 393 11.40 -7.44 8.90
CA THR A 393 11.20 -7.48 7.44
C THR A 393 10.28 -8.67 7.11
N ALA A 394 10.13 -9.02 5.83
CA ALA A 394 9.42 -10.24 5.45
C ALA A 394 10.20 -11.55 5.77
N THR A 395 11.47 -11.46 6.22
CA THR A 395 12.38 -12.62 6.37
C THR A 395 13.20 -12.63 7.66
N ALA A 396 13.35 -11.51 8.36
CA ALA A 396 14.16 -11.39 9.57
C ALA A 396 13.50 -10.47 10.62
N VAL A 397 13.85 -10.70 11.88
CA VAL A 397 13.45 -9.92 13.05
C VAL A 397 14.71 -9.29 13.66
N TYR A 398 14.60 -8.04 14.11
CA TYR A 398 15.70 -7.27 14.69
C TYR A 398 15.37 -6.82 16.10
N LEU A 399 16.24 -7.12 17.06
CA LEU A 399 16.18 -6.60 18.42
C LEU A 399 17.15 -5.43 18.58
N LEU A 400 16.64 -4.30 19.08
CA LEU A 400 17.46 -3.11 19.35
C LEU A 400 17.90 -3.15 20.82
N THR A 401 19.20 -3.37 21.05
CA THR A 401 19.77 -3.58 22.39
C THR A 401 20.27 -2.28 23.03
N ALA A 402 20.96 -2.38 24.17
CA ALA A 402 21.57 -1.23 24.84
C ALA A 402 22.74 -0.59 24.05
N SER A 403 23.35 -1.32 23.10
CA SER A 403 24.50 -0.82 22.31
C SER A 403 24.48 -1.18 20.83
N GLY A 404 23.61 -2.11 20.38
CA GLY A 404 23.66 -2.66 19.02
C GLY A 404 22.34 -3.24 18.52
N VAL A 405 22.42 -4.00 17.42
CA VAL A 405 21.28 -4.74 16.85
C VAL A 405 21.60 -6.24 16.78
N GLU A 406 20.65 -7.07 17.18
CA GLU A 406 20.69 -8.53 16.99
C GLU A 406 19.64 -8.94 15.95
N SER A 407 19.96 -9.95 15.13
CA SER A 407 19.15 -10.41 14.00
C SER A 407 18.75 -11.87 14.19
N TYR A 408 17.46 -12.17 14.01
CA TYR A 408 16.87 -13.48 14.20
C TYR A 408 16.01 -13.88 12.99
N GLY A 409 15.95 -15.18 12.69
CA GLY A 409 14.90 -15.75 11.86
C GLY A 409 13.56 -15.82 12.63
N TYR A 410 12.46 -15.97 11.90
CA TYR A 410 11.13 -16.15 12.51
C TYR A 410 10.97 -17.49 13.26
N ASP A 411 11.89 -18.43 13.04
CA ASP A 411 12.09 -19.69 13.75
C ASP A 411 12.89 -19.54 15.06
N GLY A 412 13.34 -18.32 15.40
CA GLY A 412 14.17 -18.05 16.57
C GLY A 412 15.66 -18.32 16.37
N THR A 413 16.10 -18.70 15.16
CA THR A 413 17.53 -18.88 14.86
C THR A 413 18.24 -17.52 14.89
N HIS A 414 19.23 -17.35 15.77
CA HIS A 414 20.08 -16.15 15.77
C HIS A 414 20.98 -16.14 14.52
N ASN A 415 20.85 -15.11 13.69
CA ASN A 415 21.61 -14.93 12.47
C ASN A 415 22.98 -14.27 12.73
N TRP A 416 22.97 -13.13 13.43
CA TRP A 416 24.14 -12.30 13.73
C TRP A 416 23.80 -11.21 14.73
N SER A 417 24.82 -10.64 15.38
CA SER A 417 24.73 -9.43 16.19
C SER A 417 25.74 -8.39 15.69
N ARG A 418 25.42 -7.11 15.86
CA ARG A 418 26.29 -6.00 15.48
C ARG A 418 26.25 -4.90 16.54
N ASP A 419 27.36 -4.72 17.24
CA ASP A 419 27.54 -3.64 18.21
C ASP A 419 27.81 -2.31 17.48
N TYR A 420 27.23 -1.24 18.02
CA TYR A 420 27.42 0.14 17.57
C TYR A 420 27.95 1.05 18.70
N GLY A 421 28.16 0.51 19.91
CA GLY A 421 28.59 1.28 21.08
C GLY A 421 27.55 2.25 21.63
N ALA A 422 26.33 2.26 21.06
CA ALA A 422 25.24 3.17 21.42
C ALA A 422 23.89 2.56 21.04
N ALA A 423 22.89 2.67 21.91
CA ALA A 423 21.56 2.12 21.68
C ALA A 423 20.95 2.64 20.36
N PRO A 424 20.59 1.75 19.40
CA PRO A 424 19.86 2.15 18.22
C PRO A 424 18.48 2.70 18.57
N GLN A 425 18.00 3.64 17.76
CA GLN A 425 16.79 4.43 18.02
C GLN A 425 15.62 3.91 17.18
N ALA A 426 15.89 3.47 15.96
CA ALA A 426 14.94 2.78 15.09
C ALA A 426 15.67 1.82 14.15
N VAL A 427 14.98 0.76 13.74
CA VAL A 427 15.31 -0.03 12.55
C VAL A 427 14.07 -0.06 11.67
N ILE A 428 14.18 0.32 10.40
CA ILE A 428 13.05 0.32 9.46
C ILE A 428 13.36 -0.52 8.23
N ASN A 429 12.33 -1.22 7.74
CA ASN A 429 12.35 -1.90 6.44
C ASN A 429 11.92 -0.90 5.36
N ALA A 430 12.88 -0.22 4.74
CA ALA A 430 12.64 0.74 3.65
C ALA A 430 12.87 0.07 2.29
N ARG A 431 13.69 0.67 1.40
CA ARG A 431 14.23 -0.03 0.22
C ARG A 431 15.28 -1.07 0.64
N GLU A 432 16.19 -0.63 1.50
CA GLU A 432 17.13 -1.45 2.24
C GLU A 432 16.65 -1.47 3.71
N THR A 433 17.16 -2.37 4.55
CA THR A 433 16.95 -2.23 6.00
C THR A 433 17.88 -1.15 6.53
N LEU A 434 17.34 -0.17 7.26
CA LEU A 434 18.09 0.98 7.78
C LEU A 434 18.07 1.01 9.30
N VAL A 435 19.17 1.42 9.92
CA VAL A 435 19.30 1.61 11.37
C VAL A 435 19.67 3.06 11.70
N PHE A 436 19.07 3.60 12.76
CA PHE A 436 19.17 4.99 13.20
C PHE A 436 19.90 5.08 14.54
N ILE A 437 20.97 5.87 14.59
CA ILE A 437 21.92 5.93 15.71
C ILE A 437 22.41 7.38 15.89
N SER A 438 21.92 8.07 16.91
CA SER A 438 22.41 9.37 17.37
C SER A 438 22.47 10.48 16.30
N GLY A 439 21.51 10.50 15.36
CA GLY A 439 21.48 11.42 14.22
C GLY A 439 22.31 11.00 13.00
N THR A 440 22.69 9.73 12.93
CA THR A 440 23.23 9.07 11.74
C THR A 440 22.34 7.88 11.36
N VAL A 441 22.16 7.65 10.07
CA VAL A 441 21.46 6.48 9.52
C VAL A 441 22.37 5.71 8.55
N GLU A 442 22.34 4.39 8.61
CA GLU A 442 23.09 3.51 7.70
C GLU A 442 22.29 2.28 7.29
N VAL A 443 22.80 1.53 6.31
CA VAL A 443 22.25 0.23 5.92
C VAL A 443 22.62 -0.81 6.96
N LEU A 444 21.61 -1.43 7.56
CA LEU A 444 21.76 -2.51 8.51
C LEU A 444 22.07 -3.82 7.77
N ASN A 445 23.35 -4.07 7.56
CA ASN A 445 23.88 -5.34 7.09
C ASN A 445 24.42 -6.18 8.25
N ALA A 446 24.52 -7.50 8.01
CA ALA A 446 25.33 -8.39 8.84
C ALA A 446 26.79 -7.89 8.90
N PRO A 447 27.53 -8.17 9.99
CA PRO A 447 28.98 -7.96 10.02
C PRO A 447 29.67 -8.69 8.86
N HIS A 448 30.81 -8.13 8.42
CA HIS A 448 31.79 -8.89 7.64
C HIS A 448 32.73 -9.59 8.62
N GLU A 449 33.02 -10.87 8.35
CA GLU A 449 34.05 -11.68 9.05
C GLU A 449 35.47 -11.26 8.64
#